data_AF-A0A0G9MM72-F1
#
_entry.id   AF-A0A0G9MM72-F1
#
_cell.length_a   1.000
_cell.length_b   1.000
_cell.length_c   1.000
_cell.angle_alpha   90.00
_cell.angle_beta   90.00
_cell.angle_gamma   90.00
#
_symmetry.space_group_name_H-M   'P 1'
#
loop_
_entity.id
_entity.type
_entity.pdbx_description
1 polymer ?
#
loop_
_entity_poly.entity_id
_entity_poly.type
_entity_poly.pdbx_seq_one_letter_code
_entity_poly.pdbx_strand_id
1 'polypeptide(L)'
;MFAIFKHRWLKSRPLYWAGLFVFEFIVVLLGVLVAQSLQERFENRREAERFETTQAVINEQIVNSQTGILSRGLQANCIRSNLATIRQAVRNGEAGDFSAIVGHPPHPPTSVSVWNGETAREARRYLSPEYVQMYDYLATVGAEITAMRRLEEEWWASIMLAADGGANLTDAERTEVILASYKLDHAFEGWDQSVGPMLGRLWYLGLEPNLDVIEAMHQGDGVCAEQVRGYLPDLREGWETMQQQERPVPGSETQETENER
;
A
#
# COMPACT_ATOMS: atom_id res chain seq x y z
N MET A 1 33.86 52.64 -46.48
CA MET A 1 32.58 53.30 -46.82
C MET A 1 31.50 53.11 -45.74
N PHE A 2 31.42 51.96 -45.05
CA PHE A 2 30.48 51.74 -43.93
C PHE A 2 30.68 52.64 -42.69
N ALA A 3 31.93 53.03 -42.38
CA ALA A 3 32.23 53.87 -41.21
C ALA A 3 31.68 55.31 -41.33
N ILE A 4 31.65 55.87 -42.55
CA ILE A 4 31.21 57.25 -42.79
C ILE A 4 29.66 57.33 -42.82
N PHE A 5 28.99 56.25 -43.25
CA PHE A 5 27.52 56.18 -43.26
C PHE A 5 26.94 56.08 -41.84
N LYS A 6 27.60 55.31 -40.95
CA LYS A 6 27.18 55.16 -39.55
C LYS A 6 27.24 56.49 -38.78
N HIS A 7 28.25 57.32 -39.07
CA HIS A 7 28.48 58.56 -38.32
C HIS A 7 27.49 59.69 -38.68
N ARG A 8 27.00 59.74 -39.93
CA ARG A 8 26.01 60.75 -40.35
C ARG A 8 24.57 60.36 -40.01
N TRP A 9 24.26 59.07 -39.94
CA TRP A 9 22.91 58.57 -39.62
C TRP A 9 22.57 58.64 -38.13
N LEU A 10 23.56 58.45 -37.25
CA LEU A 10 23.40 58.57 -35.79
C LEU A 10 23.19 60.02 -35.30
N LYS A 11 23.49 61.03 -36.13
CA LYS A 11 23.45 62.45 -35.73
C LYS A 11 22.05 63.07 -35.79
N SER A 12 21.07 62.40 -36.39
CA SER A 12 19.77 63.02 -36.69
C SER A 12 18.76 62.94 -35.54
N ARG A 13 18.75 61.88 -34.71
CA ARG A 13 17.82 61.70 -33.55
C ARG A 13 18.34 60.68 -32.52
N PRO A 14 19.36 60.99 -31.69
CA PRO A 14 19.97 60.02 -30.76
C PRO A 14 19.00 59.47 -29.69
N LEU A 15 18.07 60.30 -29.21
CA LEU A 15 17.04 59.90 -28.23
C LEU A 15 16.07 58.85 -28.80
N TYR A 16 15.73 58.93 -30.08
CA TYR A 16 14.85 57.98 -30.74
C TYR A 16 15.49 56.59 -30.85
N TRP A 17 16.77 56.53 -31.22
CA TRP A 17 17.52 55.27 -31.31
C TRP A 17 17.76 54.63 -29.94
N ALA A 18 18.02 55.43 -28.91
CA ALA A 18 18.12 54.93 -27.54
C ALA A 18 16.79 54.35 -27.04
N GLY A 19 15.67 55.04 -27.32
CA GLY A 19 14.33 54.56 -26.98
C GLY A 19 13.97 53.25 -27.71
N LEU A 20 14.29 53.16 -29.00
CA LEU A 20 14.10 51.94 -29.78
C LEU A 20 14.89 50.75 -29.20
N PHE A 21 16.16 50.96 -28.87
CA PHE A 21 17.00 49.92 -28.28
C PHE A 21 16.49 49.44 -26.93
N VAL A 22 16.10 50.36 -26.04
CA VAL A 22 15.53 50.01 -24.73
C VAL A 22 14.22 49.25 -24.88
N PHE A 23 13.35 49.66 -25.79
CA PHE A 23 12.12 48.94 -26.09
C PHE A 23 12.39 47.52 -26.59
N GLU A 24 13.29 47.37 -27.57
CA GLU A 24 13.67 46.06 -28.11
C GLU A 24 14.28 45.17 -27.02
N PHE A 25 15.14 45.72 -26.17
CA PHE A 25 15.73 45.01 -25.04
C PHE A 25 14.67 44.54 -24.03
N ILE A 26 13.71 45.39 -23.67
CA ILE A 26 12.61 45.03 -22.77
C ILE A 26 11.76 43.92 -23.38
N VAL A 27 11.43 44.01 -24.67
CA VAL A 27 10.65 42.98 -25.37
C VAL A 27 11.39 41.65 -25.39
N VAL A 28 12.70 41.64 -25.66
CA VAL A 28 13.53 40.42 -25.62
C VAL A 28 13.56 39.83 -24.21
N LEU A 29 13.79 40.66 -23.17
CA LEU A 29 13.78 40.19 -21.78
C LEU A 29 12.42 39.61 -21.37
N LEU A 30 11.32 40.30 -21.71
CA LEU A 30 9.98 39.80 -21.46
C LEU A 30 9.73 38.49 -22.20
N GLY A 31 10.21 38.36 -23.44
CA GLY A 31 10.14 37.11 -24.21
C GLY A 31 10.85 35.95 -23.51
N VAL A 32 12.04 36.18 -22.96
CA VAL A 32 12.79 35.16 -22.20
C VAL A 32 12.08 34.79 -20.89
N LEU A 33 11.59 35.78 -20.13
CA LEU A 33 10.88 35.52 -18.87
C LEU A 33 9.58 34.74 -19.10
N VAL A 34 8.81 35.10 -20.14
CA VAL A 34 7.59 34.37 -20.50
C VAL A 34 7.92 32.95 -20.96
N ALA A 35 8.99 32.76 -21.76
CA ALA A 35 9.43 31.43 -22.17
C ALA A 35 9.82 30.55 -20.98
N GLN A 36 10.57 31.09 -20.00
CA GLN A 36 10.97 30.38 -18.78
C GLN A 36 9.76 30.02 -17.91
N SER A 37 8.84 30.96 -17.69
CA SER A 37 7.61 30.71 -16.93
C SER A 37 6.72 29.64 -17.59
N LEU A 38 6.62 29.65 -18.92
CA LEU A 38 5.89 28.61 -19.65
C LEU A 38 6.57 27.26 -19.54
N GLN A 39 7.91 27.21 -19.62
CA GLN A 39 8.67 25.98 -19.47
C GLN A 39 8.45 25.34 -18.09
N GLU A 40 8.57 26.10 -17.01
CA GLU A 40 8.29 25.60 -15.64
C GLU A 40 6.86 25.07 -15.51
N ARG A 41 5.88 25.75 -16.11
CA ARG A 41 4.48 25.31 -16.08
C ARG A 41 4.26 24.01 -16.84
N PHE A 42 4.94 23.82 -17.98
CA PHE A 42 4.87 22.56 -18.73
C PHE A 42 5.59 21.43 -18.01
N GLU A 43 6.74 21.69 -17.40
CA GLU A 43 7.47 20.71 -16.59
C GLU A 43 6.63 20.27 -15.39
N ASN A 44 6.04 21.20 -14.64
CA ASN A 44 5.14 20.88 -13.51
C ASN A 44 3.92 20.06 -13.93
N ARG A 45 3.31 20.36 -15.08
CA ARG A 45 2.18 19.56 -15.60
C ARG A 45 2.62 18.15 -15.97
N ARG A 46 3.77 18.03 -16.63
CA ARG A 46 4.31 16.73 -17.03
C ARG A 46 4.71 15.89 -15.82
N GLU A 47 5.24 16.51 -14.76
CA GLU A 47 5.52 15.83 -13.50
C GLU A 47 4.23 15.37 -12.81
N ALA A 48 3.19 16.20 -12.77
CA ALA A 48 1.90 15.82 -12.22
C ALA A 48 1.27 14.63 -12.98
N GLU A 49 1.27 14.66 -14.32
CA GLU A 49 0.78 13.55 -15.16
C GLU A 49 1.58 12.26 -14.92
N ARG A 50 2.91 12.37 -14.76
CA ARG A 50 3.75 11.21 -14.42
C ARG A 50 3.38 10.66 -13.05
N PHE A 51 3.20 11.53 -12.06
CA PHE A 51 2.82 11.12 -10.73
C PHE A 51 1.46 10.41 -10.73
N GLU A 52 0.47 10.87 -11.49
CA GLU A 52 -0.83 10.19 -11.64
C GLU A 52 -0.66 8.75 -12.15
N THR A 53 0.23 8.53 -13.14
CA THR A 53 0.54 7.17 -13.62
C THR A 53 1.23 6.33 -12.56
N THR A 54 2.18 6.89 -11.83
CA THR A 54 2.85 6.20 -10.72
C THR A 54 1.86 5.87 -9.60
N GLN A 55 0.95 6.79 -9.27
CA GLN A 55 -0.08 6.61 -8.27
C GLN A 55 -1.02 5.46 -8.61
N ALA A 56 -1.43 5.32 -9.89
CA ALA A 56 -2.23 4.18 -10.33
C ALA A 56 -1.52 2.83 -10.06
N VAL A 57 -0.22 2.75 -10.32
CA VAL A 57 0.58 1.55 -10.03
C VAL A 57 0.71 1.30 -8.53
N ILE A 58 0.94 2.34 -7.73
CA ILE A 58 0.98 2.22 -6.26
C ILE A 58 -0.36 1.69 -5.74
N ASN A 59 -1.47 2.25 -6.23
CA ASN A 59 -2.82 1.87 -5.86
C ASN A 59 -3.10 0.39 -6.15
N GLU A 60 -2.72 -0.08 -7.35
CA GLU A 60 -2.83 -1.49 -7.72
C GLU A 60 -2.01 -2.38 -6.77
N GLN A 61 -0.76 -2.01 -6.48
CA GLN A 61 0.09 -2.77 -5.55
C GLN A 61 -0.47 -2.79 -4.13
N ILE A 62 -1.06 -1.68 -3.67
CA ILE A 62 -1.73 -1.62 -2.37
C ILE A 62 -2.95 -2.52 -2.34
N VAL A 63 -3.82 -2.48 -3.35
CA VAL A 63 -4.99 -3.35 -3.41
C VAL A 63 -4.56 -4.82 -3.36
N ASN A 64 -3.57 -5.20 -4.16
CA ASN A 64 -3.02 -6.57 -4.16
C ASN A 64 -2.42 -6.95 -2.79
N SER A 65 -1.65 -6.04 -2.19
CA SER A 65 -1.07 -6.25 -0.87
C SER A 65 -2.14 -6.42 0.18
N GLN A 66 -3.10 -5.51 0.26
CA GLN A 66 -4.20 -5.54 1.24
C GLN A 66 -5.11 -6.75 1.04
N THR A 67 -5.28 -7.25 -0.19
CA THR A 67 -6.01 -8.51 -0.44
C THR A 67 -5.39 -9.66 0.35
N GLY A 68 -4.06 -9.75 0.39
CA GLY A 68 -3.36 -10.74 1.21
C GLY A 68 -3.50 -10.53 2.71
N ILE A 69 -3.50 -9.28 3.13
CA ILE A 69 -3.60 -8.92 4.53
C ILE A 69 -5.01 -9.17 5.07
N LEU A 70 -6.04 -8.81 4.30
CA LEU A 70 -7.44 -9.13 4.59
C LEU A 70 -7.65 -10.65 4.66
N SER A 71 -7.13 -11.40 3.67
CA SER A 71 -7.17 -12.86 3.69
C SER A 71 -6.56 -13.42 4.98
N ARG A 72 -5.42 -12.89 5.40
CA ARG A 72 -4.77 -13.29 6.66
C ARG A 72 -5.64 -12.98 7.88
N GLY A 73 -6.25 -11.79 7.94
CA GLY A 73 -7.17 -11.39 9.00
C GLY A 73 -8.37 -12.33 9.12
N LEU A 74 -8.97 -12.71 7.99
CA LEU A 74 -10.11 -13.64 7.95
C LEU A 74 -9.75 -15.06 8.40
N GLN A 75 -8.52 -15.51 8.16
CA GLN A 75 -8.03 -16.83 8.59
C GLN A 75 -7.57 -16.87 10.05
N ALA A 76 -7.28 -15.72 10.67
CA ALA A 76 -6.53 -15.66 11.93
C ALA A 76 -7.14 -16.50 13.06
N ASN A 77 -8.46 -16.37 13.29
CA ASN A 77 -9.14 -17.10 14.35
C ASN A 77 -9.12 -18.63 14.12
N CYS A 78 -9.34 -19.04 12.88
CA CYS A 78 -9.27 -20.45 12.48
C CYS A 78 -7.88 -21.04 12.74
N ILE A 79 -6.84 -20.37 12.24
CA ILE A 79 -5.45 -20.81 12.35
C ILE A 79 -5.06 -20.93 13.82
N ARG A 80 -5.37 -19.92 14.64
CA ARG A 80 -5.05 -19.95 16.07
C ARG A 80 -5.76 -21.07 16.81
N SER A 81 -7.03 -21.33 16.50
CA SER A 81 -7.78 -22.47 17.04
C SER A 81 -7.15 -23.81 16.64
N ASN A 82 -6.81 -23.96 15.36
CA ASN A 82 -6.15 -25.15 14.82
C ASN A 82 -4.78 -25.41 15.46
N LEU A 83 -3.98 -24.36 15.64
CA LEU A 83 -2.69 -24.42 16.33
C LEU A 83 -2.85 -24.83 17.81
N ALA A 84 -3.88 -24.34 18.49
CA ALA A 84 -4.18 -24.74 19.86
C ALA A 84 -4.52 -26.25 19.95
N THR A 85 -5.32 -26.76 19.01
CA THR A 85 -5.64 -28.20 18.89
C THR A 85 -4.38 -29.04 18.67
N ILE A 86 -3.51 -28.62 17.74
CA ILE A 86 -2.24 -29.31 17.47
C ILE A 86 -1.37 -29.34 18.73
N ARG A 87 -1.20 -28.21 19.43
CA ARG A 87 -0.41 -28.16 20.67
C ARG A 87 -0.95 -29.12 21.72
N GLN A 88 -2.27 -29.17 21.89
CA GLN A 88 -2.90 -30.01 22.89
C GLN A 88 -2.67 -31.50 22.59
N ALA A 89 -2.87 -31.90 21.33
CA ALA A 89 -2.68 -33.28 20.92
C ALA A 89 -1.21 -33.72 20.99
N VAL A 90 -0.27 -32.87 20.56
CA VAL A 90 1.18 -33.13 20.64
C VAL A 90 1.64 -33.27 22.10
N ARG A 91 1.11 -32.44 23.01
CA ARG A 91 1.38 -32.54 24.46
C ARG A 91 0.87 -33.84 25.06
N ASN A 92 -0.29 -34.30 24.61
CA ASN A 92 -0.90 -35.54 25.08
C ASN A 92 -0.29 -36.80 24.43
N GLY A 93 0.56 -36.65 23.41
CA GLY A 93 1.09 -37.76 22.64
C GLY A 93 0.03 -38.46 21.79
N GLU A 94 -1.01 -37.75 21.39
CA GLU A 94 -2.13 -38.29 20.61
C GLU A 94 -1.76 -38.35 19.12
N ALA A 95 -2.09 -39.48 18.46
CA ALA A 95 -2.07 -39.58 17.01
C ALA A 95 -3.31 -38.87 16.45
N GLY A 96 -3.16 -37.60 16.08
CA GLY A 96 -4.17 -36.88 15.32
C GLY A 96 -3.91 -36.99 13.82
N ASP A 97 -4.96 -37.20 13.03
CA ASP A 97 -4.90 -36.87 11.61
C ASP A 97 -5.01 -35.35 11.48
N PHE A 98 -3.86 -34.69 11.40
CA PHE A 98 -3.80 -33.25 11.22
C PHE A 98 -3.70 -32.83 9.75
N SER A 99 -3.81 -33.76 8.79
CA SER A 99 -3.64 -33.44 7.36
C SER A 99 -4.61 -32.36 6.89
N ALA A 100 -5.83 -32.34 7.41
CA ALA A 100 -6.85 -31.33 7.13
C ALA A 100 -6.61 -29.96 7.81
N ILE A 101 -5.62 -29.88 8.71
CA ILE A 101 -5.39 -28.73 9.61
C ILE A 101 -3.98 -28.12 9.41
N VAL A 102 -3.03 -28.94 8.94
CA VAL A 102 -1.60 -28.62 8.80
C VAL A 102 -1.25 -28.04 7.42
N GLY A 103 -2.25 -27.89 6.55
CA GLY A 103 -2.11 -27.16 5.30
C GLY A 103 -1.66 -25.72 5.51
N HIS A 104 -0.65 -25.33 4.76
CA HIS A 104 -0.17 -23.95 4.71
C HIS A 104 -1.24 -23.06 4.06
N PRO A 105 -1.69 -21.98 4.72
CA PRO A 105 -2.62 -21.03 4.11
C PRO A 105 -1.99 -20.40 2.86
N PRO A 106 -2.77 -20.12 1.81
CA PRO A 106 -2.21 -19.54 0.60
C PRO A 106 -1.68 -18.12 0.88
N HIS A 107 -0.47 -17.83 0.40
CA HIS A 107 0.18 -16.52 0.55
C HIS A 107 0.14 -15.74 -0.77
N PRO A 108 -0.81 -14.82 -0.95
CA PRO A 108 -0.80 -13.95 -2.12
C PRO A 108 0.40 -12.98 -2.03
N PRO A 109 0.80 -12.38 -3.16
CA PRO A 109 1.87 -11.39 -3.15
C PRO A 109 1.48 -10.15 -2.34
N THR A 110 2.25 -9.83 -1.30
CA THR A 110 1.99 -8.71 -0.37
C THR A 110 2.90 -7.50 -0.56
N SER A 111 3.82 -7.52 -1.53
CA SER A 111 4.85 -6.49 -1.65
C SER A 111 4.37 -5.24 -2.42
N VAL A 112 4.57 -4.07 -1.84
CA VAL A 112 4.44 -2.76 -2.49
C VAL A 112 5.84 -2.24 -2.84
N SER A 113 6.41 -2.71 -3.95
CA SER A 113 7.80 -2.41 -4.33
C SER A 113 8.01 -0.99 -4.86
N VAL A 114 6.95 -0.36 -5.36
CA VAL A 114 7.01 0.99 -5.95
C VAL A 114 7.06 2.07 -4.87
N TRP A 115 6.60 1.78 -3.64
CA TRP A 115 6.66 2.73 -2.53
C TRP A 115 8.06 2.74 -1.89
N ASN A 116 8.89 3.68 -2.32
CA ASN A 116 10.25 3.87 -1.83
C ASN A 116 10.51 5.35 -1.45
N GLY A 117 11.72 5.67 -0.99
CA GLY A 117 12.06 7.03 -0.55
C GLY A 117 11.94 8.10 -1.64
N GLU A 118 12.06 7.75 -2.92
CA GLU A 118 11.83 8.69 -4.03
C GLU A 118 10.34 8.90 -4.28
N THR A 119 9.58 7.82 -4.45
CA THR A 119 8.13 7.87 -4.67
C THR A 119 7.42 8.56 -3.50
N ALA A 120 7.85 8.31 -2.25
CA ALA A 120 7.29 8.97 -1.08
C ALA A 120 7.62 10.48 -1.02
N ARG A 121 8.78 10.90 -1.55
CA ARG A 121 9.09 12.34 -1.68
C ARG A 121 8.26 12.99 -2.76
N GLU A 122 8.04 12.30 -3.88
CA GLU A 122 7.18 12.78 -4.96
C GLU A 122 5.72 12.90 -4.50
N ALA A 123 5.20 11.87 -3.82
CA ALA A 123 3.86 11.85 -3.24
C ALA A 123 3.61 13.05 -2.31
N ARG A 124 4.58 13.42 -1.47
CA ARG A 124 4.47 14.61 -0.59
C ARG A 124 4.32 15.94 -1.32
N ARG A 125 4.63 16.01 -2.62
CA ARG A 125 4.42 17.22 -3.45
C ARG A 125 2.99 17.32 -3.96
N TYR A 126 2.32 16.19 -4.17
CA TYR A 126 1.04 16.11 -4.88
C TYR A 126 -0.13 15.64 -4.03
N LEU A 127 0.13 14.95 -2.93
CA LEU A 127 -0.87 14.40 -2.03
C LEU A 127 -0.87 15.11 -0.68
N SER A 128 -2.00 15.06 0.01
CA SER A 128 -2.10 15.57 1.38
C SER A 128 -1.23 14.72 2.35
N PRO A 129 -0.78 15.30 3.48
CA PRO A 129 -0.01 14.57 4.49
C PRO A 129 -0.70 13.28 4.96
N GLU A 130 -2.02 13.28 5.08
CA GLU A 130 -2.82 12.14 5.53
C GLU A 130 -2.75 10.98 4.53
N TYR A 131 -2.82 11.27 3.23
CA TYR A 131 -2.67 10.25 2.19
C TYR A 131 -1.28 9.64 2.24
N VAL A 132 -0.24 10.47 2.30
CA VAL A 132 1.16 9.99 2.37
C VAL A 132 1.36 9.09 3.59
N GLN A 133 0.85 9.50 4.76
CA GLN A 133 0.92 8.68 5.97
C GLN A 133 0.23 7.33 5.78
N MET A 134 -0.90 7.30 5.07
CA MET A 134 -1.61 6.05 4.77
C MET A 134 -0.81 5.14 3.84
N TYR A 135 -0.25 5.68 2.76
CA TYR A 135 0.63 4.93 1.87
C TYR A 135 1.86 4.39 2.61
N ASP A 136 2.51 5.23 3.44
CA ASP A 136 3.66 4.84 4.27
C ASP A 136 3.28 3.66 5.19
N TYR A 137 2.16 3.76 5.91
CA TYR A 137 1.68 2.70 6.79
C TYR A 137 1.42 1.38 6.03
N LEU A 138 0.67 1.43 4.92
CA LEU A 138 0.31 0.22 4.17
C LEU A 138 1.53 -0.45 3.54
N ALA A 139 2.49 0.34 3.06
CA ALA A 139 3.75 -0.16 2.54
C ALA A 139 4.62 -0.79 3.64
N THR A 140 4.70 -0.18 4.83
CA THR A 140 5.42 -0.74 5.98
C THR A 140 4.82 -2.09 6.40
N VAL A 141 3.50 -2.18 6.55
CA VAL A 141 2.83 -3.45 6.90
C VAL A 141 3.09 -4.52 5.84
N GLY A 142 2.98 -4.17 4.55
CA GLY A 142 3.29 -5.11 3.46
C GLY A 142 4.73 -5.60 3.47
N ALA A 143 5.69 -4.73 3.80
CA ALA A 143 7.11 -5.10 3.93
C ALA A 143 7.37 -6.00 5.14
N GLU A 144 6.75 -5.71 6.30
CA GLU A 144 6.85 -6.54 7.51
C GLU A 144 6.32 -7.96 7.27
N ILE A 145 5.15 -8.10 6.65
CA ILE A 145 4.58 -9.41 6.31
C ILE A 145 5.49 -10.17 5.34
N THR A 146 6.03 -9.47 4.33
CA THR A 146 6.96 -10.07 3.37
C THR A 146 8.22 -10.57 4.05
N ALA A 147 8.77 -9.83 5.02
CA ALA A 147 9.93 -10.25 5.80
C ALA A 147 9.60 -11.44 6.73
N MET A 148 8.41 -11.46 7.33
CA MET A 148 7.95 -12.53 8.21
C MET A 148 7.64 -13.83 7.47
N ARG A 149 7.24 -13.76 6.21
CA ARG A 149 6.83 -14.92 5.39
C ARG A 149 7.83 -16.07 5.44
N ARG A 150 9.12 -15.80 5.31
CA ARG A 150 10.14 -16.86 5.34
C ARG A 150 10.16 -17.58 6.69
N LEU A 151 10.05 -16.84 7.79
CA LEU A 151 10.03 -17.42 9.13
C LEU A 151 8.75 -18.23 9.35
N GLU A 152 7.61 -17.75 8.84
CA GLU A 152 6.35 -18.49 8.90
C GLU A 152 6.41 -19.80 8.11
N GLU A 153 7.00 -19.78 6.91
CA GLU A 153 7.21 -21.00 6.11
C GLU A 153 8.07 -22.03 6.87
N GLU A 154 9.13 -21.58 7.56
CA GLU A 154 9.95 -22.43 8.43
C GLU A 154 9.15 -23.00 9.61
N TRP A 155 8.29 -22.20 10.26
CA TRP A 155 7.47 -22.67 11.38
C TRP A 155 6.36 -23.61 10.92
N TRP A 156 5.73 -23.35 9.78
CA TRP A 156 4.76 -24.26 9.18
C TRP A 156 5.40 -25.61 8.82
N ALA A 157 6.65 -25.62 8.35
CA ALA A 157 7.39 -26.85 8.13
C ALA A 157 7.58 -27.67 9.41
N SER A 158 7.90 -27.04 10.54
CA SER A 158 7.95 -27.73 11.83
C SER A 158 6.57 -28.26 12.27
N ILE A 159 5.48 -27.56 11.95
CA ILE A 159 4.11 -28.06 12.21
C ILE A 159 3.78 -29.29 11.37
N MET A 160 4.30 -29.38 10.14
CA MET A 160 4.11 -30.55 9.27
C MET A 160 4.62 -31.86 9.89
N LEU A 161 5.65 -31.79 10.74
CA LEU A 161 6.12 -32.95 11.50
C LEU A 161 5.00 -33.58 12.33
N ALA A 162 4.06 -32.79 12.86
CA ALA A 162 2.94 -33.31 13.63
C ALA A 162 2.00 -34.18 12.81
N ALA A 163 1.76 -33.84 11.53
CA ALA A 163 0.94 -34.63 10.64
C ALA A 163 1.63 -35.94 10.22
N ASP A 164 2.94 -35.89 9.98
CA ASP A 164 3.71 -37.06 9.51
C ASP A 164 4.05 -38.04 10.66
N GLY A 165 4.40 -37.49 11.83
CA GLY A 165 4.88 -38.26 12.98
C GLY A 165 3.78 -38.74 13.93
N GLY A 166 2.63 -38.04 14.00
CA GLY A 166 1.52 -38.39 14.88
C GLY A 166 1.95 -38.67 16.34
N ALA A 167 1.57 -39.83 16.87
CA ALA A 167 1.97 -40.26 18.22
C ALA A 167 3.45 -40.66 18.35
N ASN A 168 4.18 -40.85 17.25
CA ASN A 168 5.55 -41.36 17.23
C ASN A 168 6.62 -40.28 17.23
N LEU A 169 6.25 -39.01 17.44
CA LEU A 169 7.20 -37.92 17.57
C LEU A 169 8.19 -38.15 18.71
N THR A 170 9.47 -37.93 18.44
CA THR A 170 10.51 -37.82 19.46
C THR A 170 10.28 -36.59 20.35
N ASP A 171 10.88 -36.55 21.53
CA ASP A 171 10.74 -35.40 22.45
C ASP A 171 11.29 -34.09 21.85
N ALA A 172 12.31 -34.20 20.98
CA ALA A 172 12.85 -33.07 20.24
C ALA A 172 11.84 -32.52 19.23
N GLU A 173 11.24 -33.40 18.40
CA GLU A 173 10.23 -33.01 17.42
C GLU A 173 8.96 -32.46 18.08
N ARG A 174 8.52 -33.07 19.20
CA ARG A 174 7.41 -32.54 20.00
C ARG A 174 7.67 -31.12 20.47
N THR A 175 8.88 -30.86 20.96
CA THR A 175 9.29 -29.52 21.42
C THR A 175 9.29 -28.53 20.25
N GLU A 176 9.82 -28.95 19.09
CA GLU A 176 9.88 -28.12 17.89
C GLU A 176 8.49 -27.73 17.39
N VAL A 177 7.57 -28.70 17.27
CA VAL A 177 6.17 -28.47 16.88
C VAL A 177 5.47 -27.51 17.84
N ILE A 178 5.64 -27.71 19.15
CA ILE A 178 5.03 -26.82 20.17
C ILE A 178 5.57 -25.40 20.04
N LEU A 179 6.88 -25.23 19.90
CA LEU A 179 7.51 -23.91 19.75
C LEU A 179 7.08 -23.22 18.46
N ALA A 180 7.08 -23.93 17.33
CA ALA A 180 6.62 -23.41 16.06
C ALA A 180 5.15 -22.98 16.13
N SER A 181 4.31 -23.77 16.81
CA SER A 181 2.90 -23.44 17.00
C SER A 181 2.70 -22.16 17.79
N TYR A 182 3.49 -21.94 18.85
CA TYR A 182 3.44 -20.68 19.61
C TYR A 182 3.90 -19.48 18.78
N LYS A 183 4.95 -19.64 17.96
CA LYS A 183 5.44 -18.58 17.07
C LYS A 183 4.38 -18.21 16.02
N LEU A 184 3.73 -19.19 15.42
CA LEU A 184 2.63 -18.96 14.48
C LEU A 184 1.41 -18.33 15.15
N ASP A 185 1.01 -18.80 16.34
CA ASP A 185 -0.11 -18.21 17.08
C ASP A 185 0.14 -16.73 17.39
N HIS A 186 1.37 -16.38 17.80
CA HIS A 186 1.77 -14.99 17.98
C HIS A 186 1.80 -14.21 16.66
N ALA A 187 2.26 -14.82 15.56
CA ALA A 187 2.25 -14.19 14.25
C ALA A 187 0.83 -13.89 13.73
N PHE A 188 -0.19 -14.62 14.21
CA PHE A 188 -1.60 -14.42 13.88
C PHE A 188 -2.40 -13.66 14.95
N GLU A 189 -1.76 -13.23 16.04
CA GLU A 189 -2.39 -12.48 17.12
C GLU A 189 -2.88 -11.10 16.65
N GLY A 190 -4.15 -10.79 16.92
CA GLY A 190 -4.76 -9.48 16.63
C GLY A 190 -5.13 -9.24 15.15
N TRP A 191 -4.79 -10.16 14.24
CA TRP A 191 -5.12 -10.03 12.81
C TRP A 191 -6.62 -10.06 12.55
N ASP A 192 -7.41 -10.74 13.38
CA ASP A 192 -8.88 -10.75 13.31
C ASP A 192 -9.49 -9.34 13.48
N GLN A 193 -8.86 -8.49 14.28
CA GLN A 193 -9.29 -7.12 14.53
C GLN A 193 -8.85 -6.14 13.44
N SER A 194 -7.99 -6.59 12.52
CA SER A 194 -7.35 -5.73 11.53
C SER A 194 -8.19 -5.51 10.27
N VAL A 195 -9.18 -6.38 10.01
CA VAL A 195 -10.02 -6.39 8.81
C VAL A 195 -10.79 -5.07 8.65
N GLY A 196 -11.52 -4.65 9.68
CA GLY A 196 -12.30 -3.40 9.65
C GLY A 196 -11.43 -2.16 9.41
N PRO A 197 -10.35 -1.94 10.19
CA PRO A 197 -9.41 -0.86 9.95
C PRO A 197 -8.80 -0.86 8.53
N MET A 198 -8.50 -2.02 7.95
CA MET A 198 -7.97 -2.09 6.57
C MET A 198 -8.99 -1.67 5.53
N LEU A 199 -10.24 -2.14 5.66
CA LEU A 199 -11.32 -1.67 4.81
C LEU A 199 -11.52 -0.15 4.94
N GLY A 200 -11.50 0.38 6.16
CA GLY A 200 -11.55 1.83 6.43
C GLY A 200 -10.50 2.61 5.65
N ARG A 201 -9.26 2.11 5.64
CA ARG A 201 -8.14 2.76 4.93
C ARG A 201 -8.28 2.66 3.41
N LEU A 202 -8.68 1.50 2.90
CA LEU A 202 -8.93 1.32 1.46
C LEU A 202 -10.05 2.26 0.99
N TRP A 203 -11.15 2.32 1.74
CA TRP A 203 -12.27 3.23 1.46
C TRP A 203 -11.83 4.70 1.46
N TYR A 204 -11.05 5.12 2.46
CA TYR A 204 -10.50 6.46 2.54
C TYR A 204 -9.64 6.81 1.31
N LEU A 205 -8.82 5.86 0.85
CA LEU A 205 -8.00 6.02 -0.36
C LEU A 205 -8.82 5.90 -1.66
N GLY A 206 -10.10 5.51 -1.60
CA GLY A 206 -10.91 5.22 -2.78
C GLY A 206 -10.47 3.95 -3.52
N LEU A 207 -9.87 3.00 -2.81
CA LEU A 207 -9.38 1.73 -3.34
C LEU A 207 -10.35 0.62 -2.97
N GLU A 208 -10.63 -0.27 -3.92
CA GLU A 208 -11.54 -1.39 -3.70
C GLU A 208 -10.76 -2.66 -3.33
N PRO A 209 -11.13 -3.37 -2.25
CA PRO A 209 -10.52 -4.66 -1.92
C PRO A 209 -10.92 -5.71 -2.96
N ASN A 210 -9.98 -6.58 -3.35
CA ASN A 210 -10.26 -7.64 -4.31
C ASN A 210 -10.82 -8.90 -3.63
N LEU A 211 -12.07 -8.80 -3.17
CA LEU A 211 -12.74 -9.89 -2.43
C LEU A 211 -12.94 -11.16 -3.28
N ASP A 212 -13.09 -11.01 -4.60
CA ASP A 212 -13.19 -12.14 -5.53
C ASP A 212 -11.89 -12.96 -5.58
N VAL A 213 -10.74 -12.30 -5.50
CA VAL A 213 -9.45 -13.00 -5.39
C VAL A 213 -9.35 -13.75 -4.07
N ILE A 214 -9.80 -13.15 -2.95
CA ILE A 214 -9.85 -13.86 -1.66
C ILE A 214 -10.74 -15.09 -1.79
N GLU A 215 -11.92 -14.96 -2.38
CA GLU A 215 -12.83 -16.08 -2.60
C GLU A 215 -12.17 -17.19 -3.43
N ALA A 216 -11.58 -16.84 -4.57
CA ALA A 216 -10.91 -17.77 -5.48
C ALA A 216 -9.78 -18.55 -4.78
N MET A 217 -9.02 -17.88 -3.91
CA MET A 217 -7.96 -18.51 -3.10
C MET A 217 -8.49 -19.55 -2.10
N HIS A 218 -9.79 -19.52 -1.77
CA HIS A 218 -10.45 -20.38 -0.78
C HIS A 218 -11.57 -21.25 -1.38
N GLN A 219 -11.58 -21.49 -2.69
CA GLN A 219 -12.61 -22.31 -3.33
C GLN A 219 -12.47 -23.84 -3.08
N GLY A 220 -11.37 -24.31 -2.49
CA GLY A 220 -11.14 -25.72 -2.17
C GLY A 220 -11.31 -26.10 -0.70
N ASP A 221 -10.92 -27.33 -0.36
CA ASP A 221 -10.91 -27.86 1.02
C ASP A 221 -9.65 -27.44 1.80
N GLY A 222 -9.12 -26.25 1.49
CA GLY A 222 -7.96 -25.70 2.16
C GLY A 222 -8.25 -25.41 3.64
N VAL A 223 -7.20 -25.39 4.45
CA VAL A 223 -7.29 -25.02 5.87
C VAL A 223 -7.98 -23.65 5.98
N CYS A 224 -9.06 -23.60 6.77
CA CYS A 224 -9.86 -22.40 7.02
C CYS A 224 -10.67 -21.85 5.83
N ALA A 225 -10.71 -22.55 4.69
CA ALA A 225 -11.42 -22.08 3.49
C ALA A 225 -12.93 -21.91 3.71
N GLU A 226 -13.57 -22.81 4.45
CA GLU A 226 -14.99 -22.70 4.80
C GLU A 226 -15.27 -21.46 5.65
N GLN A 227 -14.46 -21.22 6.69
CA GLN A 227 -14.63 -20.07 7.56
C GLN A 227 -14.42 -18.74 6.82
N VAL A 228 -13.38 -18.64 5.98
CA VAL A 228 -13.14 -17.44 5.16
C VAL A 228 -14.34 -17.17 4.25
N ARG A 229 -14.82 -18.19 3.53
CA ARG A 229 -16.01 -18.06 2.65
C ARG A 229 -17.26 -17.66 3.43
N GLY A 230 -17.40 -18.12 4.67
CA GLY A 230 -18.49 -17.72 5.57
C GLY A 230 -18.48 -16.23 5.91
N TYR A 231 -17.31 -15.59 5.99
CA TYR A 231 -17.19 -14.16 6.31
C TYR A 231 -17.31 -13.23 5.08
N LEU A 232 -17.09 -13.73 3.86
CA LEU A 232 -17.07 -12.88 2.66
C LEU A 232 -18.39 -12.15 2.37
N PRO A 233 -19.59 -12.74 2.55
CA PRO A 233 -20.85 -12.02 2.37
C PRO A 233 -20.97 -10.79 3.28
N ASP A 234 -20.71 -10.96 4.58
CA ASP A 234 -20.75 -9.86 5.56
C ASP A 234 -19.71 -8.77 5.22
N LEU A 235 -18.55 -9.18 4.73
CA LEU A 235 -17.50 -8.25 4.32
C LEU A 235 -17.89 -7.43 3.08
N ARG A 236 -18.55 -8.06 2.10
CA ARG A 236 -19.10 -7.38 0.92
C ARG A 236 -20.19 -6.38 1.32
N GLU A 237 -21.15 -6.80 2.14
CA GLU A 237 -22.23 -5.92 2.63
C GLU A 237 -21.65 -4.74 3.44
N GLY A 238 -20.67 -4.99 4.30
CA GLY A 238 -19.97 -3.95 5.05
C GLY A 238 -19.26 -2.96 4.13
N TRP A 239 -18.60 -3.45 3.09
CA TRP A 239 -17.94 -2.60 2.08
C TRP A 239 -18.94 -1.76 1.28
N GLU A 240 -20.04 -2.35 0.81
CA GLU A 240 -21.11 -1.63 0.10
C GLU A 240 -21.73 -0.53 0.97
N THR A 241 -21.93 -0.82 2.27
CA THR A 241 -22.42 0.16 3.24
C THR A 241 -21.45 1.33 3.40
N MET A 242 -20.15 1.07 3.44
CA MET A 242 -19.13 2.13 3.48
C MET A 242 -19.13 2.96 2.18
N GLN A 243 -19.29 2.33 1.01
CA GLN A 243 -19.35 3.06 -0.26
C GLN A 243 -20.54 4.03 -0.37
N GLN A 244 -21.62 3.78 0.36
CA GLN A 244 -22.77 4.70 0.44
C GLN A 244 -22.51 5.92 1.33
N GLN A 245 -21.48 5.88 2.18
CA GLN A 245 -21.07 7.02 3.00
C GLN A 245 -20.27 8.01 2.16
N GLU A 246 -20.50 9.31 2.38
CA GLU A 246 -19.71 10.36 1.74
C GLU A 246 -18.25 10.23 2.19
N ARG A 247 -17.33 10.12 1.23
CA ARG A 247 -15.91 10.02 1.54
C ARG A 247 -15.44 11.34 2.17
N PRO A 248 -14.69 11.30 3.28
CA PRO A 248 -14.15 12.51 3.87
C PRO A 248 -13.27 13.21 2.84
N VAL A 249 -13.59 14.48 2.55
CA VAL A 249 -12.74 15.31 1.70
C VAL A 249 -11.55 15.75 2.56
N PRO A 250 -10.32 15.35 2.21
CA PRO A 250 -9.14 15.65 3.02
C PRO A 250 -8.95 17.16 3.16
N GLY A 251 -8.87 17.65 4.40
CA GLY A 251 -8.66 19.07 4.68
C GLY A 251 -9.92 19.95 4.72
N SER A 252 -11.13 19.37 4.72
CA SER A 252 -12.39 20.15 4.80
C SER A 252 -12.83 20.54 6.23
N GLU A 253 -12.30 19.92 7.28
CA GLU A 253 -12.80 20.12 8.66
C GLU A 253 -12.10 21.25 9.44
N THR A 254 -11.01 21.83 8.93
CA THR A 254 -10.20 22.79 9.71
C THR A 254 -10.69 24.24 9.70
N GLN A 255 -11.77 24.59 8.98
CA GLN A 255 -12.20 25.99 8.84
C GLN A 255 -13.38 26.44 9.70
N GLU A 256 -14.18 25.54 10.28
CA GLU A 256 -15.40 25.97 11.01
C GLU A 256 -15.19 26.32 12.49
N THR A 257 -14.07 25.94 13.12
CA THR A 257 -13.82 26.22 14.54
C THR A 257 -13.06 27.51 14.83
N GLU A 258 -12.58 28.23 13.80
CA GLU A 258 -11.78 29.46 13.99
C GLU A 258 -12.60 30.77 13.89
N ASN A 259 -13.90 30.70 13.54
CA ASN A 259 -14.78 31.88 13.45
C ASN A 259 -15.65 32.15 14.69
N GLU A 260 -15.46 31.40 15.79
CA GLU A 260 -16.18 31.60 17.06
C GLU A 260 -15.29 32.11 18.22
N ARG A 261 -14.14 32.71 17.92
CA ARG A 261 -13.31 33.47 18.89
C ARG A 261 -13.03 34.88 18.42
#